data_AF-A0A4Q2TA13-F1
#
_entry.id   AF-A0A4Q2TA13-F1
#
_cell.length_a   1.000
_cell.length_b   1.000
_cell.length_c   1.000
_cell.angle_alpha   90.00
_cell.angle_beta   90.00
_cell.angle_gamma   90.00
#
_symmetry.space_group_name_H-M   'P 1'
#
loop_
_entity.id
_entity.type
_entity.pdbx_description
1 polymer ?
#
loop_
_entity_poly.entity_id
_entity_poly.type
_entity_poly.pdbx_seq_one_letter_code
_entity_poly.pdbx_strand_id
1 'polypeptide(L)'
;MSRIQVSRLPDERVRLVEDGTEHVMDLTDLPAYVAERESAGAPRWVWDDTARWYPLLLAADVRVERCHDLRLCHRLLRRAPAVDERLLEGEESWLWDRLRAAEPTDPMLFSADDASEHLRADIEDARQVATIEASPESARLELLVAAESAGALAAAEMTHAGVPWRVDVHEALLTELLGPRPPRGARPRLLEELADDVRRLLETPGLNPDSRPHLLAALRRAGIEVPDTRRSTLRAVDHPVVEPLVRYKQLAHLFSTNGWAWIDQWVSGGRFRPVYQPAGSATGRWSSNGGGALSFPVQVRSAAVADDDWVLVVADVAQLEPRVLAGMSGDRALARAARGADLYQGMVDDGAVATRQDAKLGLLGAMYGATSGESGRMVAGLTRRYPAAFGLVEEAARAGERGQVVRTLLGRGCPALGGGSWDESPDAPPADLDDQDRHRRAYGRFTRNFVVQGTGAEWASCWIADLRNRLWRLGADGPLDARPHLVFFLHDEVVVHCPAALADAVAAEVTAAASAAGALLFRELAVDFPLNVSVVRSYADAGKPGAPASADV
;
A
#
# COMPACT_ATOMS: atom_id res chain seq x y z
N MET A 1 -5.40 -26.65 -14.29
CA MET A 1 -4.41 -26.45 -13.21
C MET A 1 -5.05 -26.99 -11.94
N SER A 2 -4.37 -27.83 -11.18
CA SER A 2 -4.93 -28.40 -9.94
C SER A 2 -5.09 -27.32 -8.87
N ARG A 3 -6.17 -27.42 -8.09
CA ARG A 3 -6.43 -26.60 -6.91
C ARG A 3 -6.45 -27.54 -5.70
N ILE A 4 -5.81 -27.14 -4.61
CA ILE A 4 -5.84 -27.88 -3.35
C ILE A 4 -6.46 -26.95 -2.30
N GLN A 5 -7.64 -27.30 -1.81
CA GLN A 5 -8.31 -26.52 -0.76
C GLN A 5 -7.86 -26.99 0.61
N VAL A 6 -7.50 -26.05 1.48
CA VAL A 6 -6.95 -26.27 2.81
C VAL A 6 -7.88 -25.66 3.85
N SER A 7 -8.33 -26.45 4.82
CA SER A 7 -9.19 -25.99 5.91
C SER A 7 -8.67 -26.50 7.25
N ARG A 8 -8.72 -25.67 8.29
CA ARG A 8 -8.30 -26.07 9.63
C ARG A 8 -9.40 -26.88 10.30
N LEU A 9 -9.03 -27.98 10.94
CA LEU A 9 -9.90 -28.76 11.81
C LEU A 9 -9.50 -28.57 13.27
N PRO A 10 -10.36 -28.95 14.23
CA PRO A 10 -9.98 -29.05 15.63
C PRO A 10 -8.77 -29.97 15.85
N ASP A 11 -8.12 -29.82 17.01
CA ASP A 11 -6.98 -30.65 17.46
C ASP A 11 -5.75 -30.56 16.55
N GLU A 12 -5.46 -29.36 16.03
CA GLU A 12 -4.31 -29.10 15.14
C GLU A 12 -4.28 -30.01 13.88
N ARG A 13 -5.45 -30.37 13.36
CA ARG A 13 -5.56 -31.12 12.10
C ARG A 13 -5.91 -30.21 10.93
N VAL A 14 -5.61 -30.70 9.73
CA VAL A 14 -5.85 -30.00 8.47
C VAL A 14 -6.61 -30.92 7.54
N ARG A 15 -7.68 -30.39 6.95
CA ARG A 15 -8.42 -31.01 5.86
C ARG A 15 -7.91 -30.47 4.52
N LEU A 16 -7.58 -31.38 3.63
CA LEU A 16 -7.17 -31.10 2.27
C LEU A 16 -8.19 -31.69 1.31
N VAL A 17 -8.60 -30.93 0.30
CA VAL A 17 -9.40 -31.42 -0.82
C VAL A 17 -8.60 -31.23 -2.10
N GLU A 18 -8.39 -32.31 -2.83
CA GLU A 18 -7.70 -32.32 -4.13
C GLU A 18 -8.52 -33.19 -5.08
N ASP A 19 -8.95 -32.60 -6.21
CA ASP A 19 -9.77 -33.28 -7.23
C ASP A 19 -11.01 -34.01 -6.66
N GLY A 20 -11.63 -33.41 -5.64
CA GLY A 20 -12.81 -33.95 -4.94
C GLY A 20 -12.50 -35.07 -3.94
N THR A 21 -11.24 -35.47 -3.79
CA THR A 21 -10.80 -36.41 -2.76
C THR A 21 -10.39 -35.68 -1.50
N GLU A 22 -10.87 -36.15 -0.36
CA GLU A 22 -10.58 -35.57 0.94
C GLU A 22 -9.49 -36.35 1.67
N HIS A 23 -8.52 -35.62 2.22
CA HIS A 23 -7.46 -36.13 3.08
C HIS A 23 -7.38 -35.31 4.36
N VAL A 24 -7.08 -35.96 5.48
CA VAL A 24 -6.86 -35.30 6.77
C VAL A 24 -5.47 -35.67 7.27
N MET A 25 -4.73 -34.69 7.76
CA MET A 25 -3.40 -34.85 8.35
C MET A 25 -3.20 -33.92 9.54
N ASP A 26 -2.14 -34.16 10.32
CA ASP A 26 -1.71 -33.24 11.37
C ASP A 26 -1.11 -31.98 10.75
N LEU A 27 -1.31 -30.82 11.39
CA LEU A 27 -0.82 -29.53 10.92
C LEU A 27 0.71 -29.50 10.81
N THR A 28 1.41 -30.28 11.63
CA THR A 28 2.88 -30.42 11.59
C THR A 28 3.38 -31.10 10.31
N ASP A 29 2.54 -31.90 9.65
CA ASP A 29 2.90 -32.61 8.42
C ASP A 29 2.62 -31.77 7.17
N LEU A 30 1.86 -30.68 7.30
CA LEU A 30 1.45 -29.82 6.20
C LEU A 30 2.64 -29.25 5.40
N PRO A 31 3.73 -28.72 6.00
CA PRO A 31 4.85 -28.19 5.23
C PRO A 31 5.48 -29.21 4.28
N ALA A 32 5.70 -30.45 4.76
CA ALA A 32 6.27 -31.52 3.95
C ALA A 32 5.36 -31.87 2.77
N TYR A 33 4.05 -31.96 3.02
CA TYR A 33 3.06 -32.18 1.97
C TYR A 33 3.05 -31.04 0.93
N VAL A 34 3.07 -29.78 1.38
CA VAL A 34 3.10 -28.61 0.48
C VAL A 34 4.35 -28.63 -0.39
N ALA A 35 5.52 -28.90 0.20
CA ALA A 35 6.79 -28.97 -0.52
C ALA A 35 6.78 -30.04 -1.63
N GLU A 36 6.25 -31.23 -1.32
CA GLU A 36 6.10 -32.30 -2.30
C GLU A 36 5.22 -31.86 -3.49
N ARG A 37 4.04 -31.28 -3.21
CA ARG A 37 3.10 -30.84 -4.25
C ARG A 37 3.61 -29.66 -5.06
N GLU A 38 4.32 -28.71 -4.45
CA GLU A 38 5.00 -27.62 -5.15
C GLU A 38 6.02 -28.18 -6.16
N SER A 39 6.82 -29.17 -5.76
CA SER A 39 7.81 -29.81 -6.65
C SER A 39 7.19 -30.61 -7.80
N ALA A 40 6.02 -31.23 -7.57
CA ALA A 40 5.34 -32.07 -8.55
C ALA A 40 4.61 -31.28 -9.63
N GLY A 41 4.13 -30.07 -9.32
CA GLY A 41 3.38 -29.27 -10.30
C GLY A 41 2.90 -27.89 -9.86
N ALA A 42 3.31 -27.40 -8.68
CA ALA A 42 2.93 -26.10 -8.13
C ALA A 42 1.41 -25.82 -8.25
N PRO A 43 0.57 -26.55 -7.50
CA PRO A 43 -0.88 -26.36 -7.55
C PRO A 43 -1.27 -24.96 -7.06
N ARG A 44 -2.56 -24.61 -7.20
CA ARG A 44 -3.10 -23.41 -6.55
C ARG A 44 -3.56 -23.81 -5.17
N TRP A 45 -2.91 -23.28 -4.15
CA TRP A 45 -3.38 -23.46 -2.78
C TRP A 45 -4.54 -22.55 -2.49
N VAL A 46 -5.63 -23.08 -1.97
CA VAL A 46 -6.82 -22.30 -1.68
C VAL A 46 -7.12 -22.41 -0.20
N TRP A 47 -7.10 -21.28 0.49
CA TRP A 47 -7.25 -21.24 1.94
C TRP A 47 -7.99 -19.98 2.37
N ASP A 48 -8.44 -19.95 3.62
CA ASP A 48 -9.18 -18.84 4.20
C ASP A 48 -8.38 -17.52 4.19
N ASP A 49 -7.16 -17.51 4.73
CA ASP A 49 -6.31 -16.33 4.83
C ASP A 49 -4.82 -16.68 4.70
N THR A 50 -4.13 -16.06 3.75
CA THR A 50 -2.70 -16.30 3.51
C THR A 50 -1.85 -15.92 4.72
N ALA A 51 -2.24 -14.88 5.45
CA ALA A 51 -1.55 -14.46 6.69
C ALA A 51 -1.63 -15.51 7.81
N ARG A 52 -2.56 -16.47 7.74
CA ARG A 52 -2.70 -17.57 8.69
C ARG A 52 -1.85 -18.78 8.33
N TRP A 53 -1.81 -19.17 7.05
CA TRP A 53 -1.15 -20.41 6.62
C TRP A 53 0.31 -20.22 6.21
N TYR A 54 0.58 -19.17 5.43
CA TYR A 54 1.86 -19.07 4.75
C TYR A 54 3.05 -18.80 5.69
N PRO A 55 2.92 -18.07 6.81
CA PRO A 55 4.03 -17.92 7.75
C PRO A 55 4.55 -19.25 8.31
N LEU A 56 3.67 -20.23 8.56
CA LEU A 56 4.06 -21.57 9.03
C LEU A 56 4.87 -22.32 7.97
N LEU A 57 4.50 -22.17 6.70
CA LEU A 57 5.20 -22.79 5.57
C LEU A 57 6.57 -22.12 5.34
N LEU A 58 6.63 -20.78 5.39
CA LEU A 58 7.87 -20.03 5.25
C LEU A 58 8.85 -20.35 6.38
N ALA A 59 8.37 -20.54 7.62
CA ALA A 59 9.20 -20.96 8.75
C ALA A 59 9.79 -22.38 8.58
N ALA A 60 9.22 -23.19 7.69
CA ALA A 60 9.71 -24.50 7.29
C ALA A 60 10.43 -24.48 5.92
N ASP A 61 10.82 -23.30 5.43
CA ASP A 61 11.48 -23.07 4.13
C ASP A 61 10.65 -23.49 2.90
N VAL A 62 9.32 -23.56 3.04
CA VAL A 62 8.40 -23.93 1.96
C VAL A 62 7.77 -22.68 1.35
N ARG A 63 8.22 -22.33 0.14
CA ARG A 63 7.61 -21.25 -0.65
C ARG A 63 6.46 -21.79 -1.49
N VAL A 64 5.35 -21.06 -1.51
CA VAL A 64 4.18 -21.35 -2.35
C VAL A 64 4.19 -20.46 -3.59
N GLU A 65 4.08 -21.04 -4.78
CA GLU A 65 4.08 -20.25 -6.02
C GLU A 65 2.76 -19.50 -6.22
N ARG A 66 1.63 -20.16 -5.97
CA ARG A 66 0.29 -19.64 -6.29
C ARG A 66 -0.71 -19.97 -5.19
N CYS A 67 -1.50 -18.98 -4.79
CA CYS A 67 -2.64 -19.21 -3.92
C CYS A 67 -3.93 -18.58 -4.45
N HIS A 68 -5.03 -18.86 -3.75
CA HIS A 68 -6.31 -18.16 -3.79
C HIS A 68 -6.70 -17.84 -2.35
N ASP A 69 -6.60 -16.57 -1.98
CA ASP A 69 -6.93 -16.10 -0.64
C ASP A 69 -8.44 -15.84 -0.54
N LEU A 70 -9.18 -16.77 0.06
CA LEU A 70 -10.64 -16.72 0.03
C LEU A 70 -11.18 -15.49 0.76
N ARG A 71 -10.58 -15.07 1.88
CA ARG A 71 -11.01 -13.89 2.63
C ARG A 71 -10.86 -12.61 1.80
N LEU A 72 -9.71 -12.40 1.16
CA LEU A 72 -9.48 -11.21 0.33
C LEU A 72 -10.40 -11.21 -0.89
N CYS A 73 -10.50 -12.35 -1.57
CA CYS A 73 -11.34 -12.51 -2.76
C CYS A 73 -12.83 -12.37 -2.44
N HIS A 74 -13.31 -12.91 -1.31
CA HIS A 74 -14.70 -12.78 -0.87
C HIS A 74 -15.09 -11.30 -0.72
N ARG A 75 -14.30 -10.52 0.02
CA ARG A 75 -14.56 -9.08 0.23
C ARG A 75 -14.54 -8.27 -1.08
N LEU A 76 -13.70 -8.69 -2.02
CA LEU A 76 -13.59 -8.06 -3.32
C LEU A 76 -14.82 -8.35 -4.18
N LEU A 77 -15.20 -9.63 -4.29
CA LEU A 77 -16.34 -10.08 -5.10
C LEU A 77 -17.66 -9.55 -4.54
N ARG A 78 -17.82 -9.50 -3.21
CA ARG A 78 -18.96 -8.85 -2.52
C ARG A 78 -19.17 -7.39 -2.87
N ARG A 79 -18.17 -6.70 -3.43
CA ARG A 79 -18.26 -5.29 -3.83
C ARG A 79 -18.17 -5.09 -5.33
N ALA A 80 -17.92 -6.13 -6.11
CA ALA A 80 -17.72 -6.03 -7.54
C ALA A 80 -19.08 -5.79 -8.23
N PRO A 81 -19.30 -4.66 -8.92
CA PRO A 81 -20.62 -4.35 -9.50
C PRO A 81 -21.05 -5.31 -10.63
N ALA A 82 -20.09 -6.04 -11.20
CA ALA A 82 -20.32 -7.01 -12.27
C ALA A 82 -20.64 -8.43 -11.75
N VAL A 83 -20.78 -8.60 -10.43
CA VAL A 83 -21.02 -9.88 -9.77
C VAL A 83 -22.45 -9.94 -9.23
N ASP A 84 -23.10 -11.10 -9.33
CA ASP A 84 -24.32 -11.41 -8.59
C ASP A 84 -23.95 -11.90 -7.18
N GLU A 85 -24.06 -11.00 -6.19
CA GLU A 85 -23.68 -11.29 -4.79
C GLU A 85 -24.44 -12.47 -4.17
N ARG A 86 -25.62 -12.84 -4.72
CA ARG A 86 -26.41 -13.99 -4.24
C ARG A 86 -25.70 -15.32 -4.44
N LEU A 87 -24.77 -15.40 -5.41
CA LEU A 87 -23.96 -16.59 -5.65
C LEU A 87 -22.90 -16.82 -4.56
N LEU A 88 -22.62 -15.81 -3.74
CA LEU A 88 -21.74 -15.90 -2.57
C LEU A 88 -22.49 -16.23 -1.28
N GLU A 89 -23.83 -16.28 -1.32
CA GLU A 89 -24.63 -16.62 -0.14
C GLU A 89 -24.57 -18.12 0.19
N GLY A 90 -24.56 -18.42 1.48
CA GLY A 90 -24.73 -19.78 1.98
C GLY A 90 -24.47 -19.87 3.48
N GLU A 91 -24.41 -21.10 4.00
CA GLU A 91 -24.43 -21.35 5.45
C GLU A 91 -23.33 -20.60 6.23
N GLU A 92 -22.11 -20.55 5.68
CA GLU A 92 -20.96 -19.88 6.29
C GLU A 92 -20.72 -18.46 5.77
N SER A 93 -21.52 -17.93 4.82
CA SER A 93 -21.19 -16.66 4.15
C SER A 93 -21.08 -15.48 5.12
N TRP A 94 -21.92 -15.46 6.16
CA TRP A 94 -21.87 -14.43 7.21
C TRP A 94 -20.57 -14.46 8.04
N LEU A 95 -19.92 -15.61 8.16
CA LEU A 95 -18.61 -15.74 8.81
C LEU A 95 -17.53 -15.12 7.91
N TRP A 96 -17.57 -15.40 6.61
CA TRP A 96 -16.67 -14.80 5.62
C TRP A 96 -16.81 -13.28 5.54
N ASP A 97 -18.03 -12.75 5.64
CA ASP A 97 -18.31 -11.31 5.66
C ASP A 97 -17.64 -10.61 6.88
N ARG A 98 -17.50 -11.30 8.01
CA ARG A 98 -16.91 -10.76 9.25
C ARG A 98 -15.43 -11.11 9.44
N LEU A 99 -14.93 -12.15 8.78
CA LEU A 99 -13.57 -12.67 8.92
C LEU A 99 -12.55 -11.54 8.73
N ARG A 100 -11.75 -11.28 9.77
CA ARG A 100 -10.67 -10.28 9.78
C ARG A 100 -9.37 -10.92 9.28
N ALA A 101 -8.42 -10.09 8.85
CA ALA A 101 -7.08 -10.60 8.58
C ALA A 101 -6.48 -11.11 9.89
N ALA A 102 -5.81 -12.27 9.84
CA ALA A 102 -5.09 -12.78 11.00
C ALA A 102 -3.99 -11.79 11.39
N GLU A 103 -3.96 -11.37 12.67
CA GLU A 103 -2.84 -10.62 13.21
C GLU A 103 -1.84 -11.58 13.85
N PRO A 104 -0.53 -11.33 13.74
CA PRO A 104 0.47 -12.05 14.53
C PRO A 104 0.34 -11.60 15.99
N THR A 105 -0.60 -12.17 16.74
CA THR A 105 -0.70 -11.97 18.19
C THR A 105 0.02 -13.10 18.93
N ASP A 106 0.71 -12.72 20.03
CA ASP A 106 1.22 -13.63 21.06
C ASP A 106 0.11 -14.60 21.52
N PRO A 107 0.45 -15.81 21.99
CA PRO A 107 -0.53 -16.86 22.23
C PRO A 107 -1.51 -16.47 23.34
N MET A 108 -2.80 -16.47 22.97
CA MET A 108 -3.98 -16.68 23.81
C MET A 108 -4.21 -15.70 24.98
N LEU A 109 -5.23 -14.85 24.83
CA LEU A 109 -6.17 -14.57 25.92
C LEU A 109 -7.50 -14.08 25.30
N PHE A 110 -8.50 -14.96 25.26
CA PHE A 110 -9.87 -14.75 24.75
C PHE A 110 -10.06 -14.80 23.21
N SER A 111 -9.90 -15.99 22.61
CA SER A 111 -10.55 -16.31 21.32
C SER A 111 -12.04 -16.54 21.60
N ALA A 112 -12.87 -15.55 21.28
CA ALA A 112 -14.32 -15.67 21.27
C ALA A 112 -14.81 -15.58 19.82
N ASP A 113 -14.62 -16.66 19.05
CA ASP A 113 -15.61 -17.30 18.14
C ASP A 113 -14.93 -18.40 17.28
N ASP A 114 -15.00 -19.63 17.80
CA ASP A 114 -14.40 -20.89 17.31
C ASP A 114 -14.81 -21.27 15.87
N ALA A 115 -16.02 -20.87 15.43
CA ALA A 115 -16.55 -21.25 14.11
C ALA A 115 -15.79 -20.62 12.93
N SER A 116 -15.19 -19.44 13.11
CA SER A 116 -14.44 -18.75 12.04
C SER A 116 -13.05 -19.36 11.80
N GLU A 117 -12.59 -20.23 12.69
CA GLU A 117 -11.33 -20.95 12.53
C GLU A 117 -11.47 -22.22 11.68
N HIS A 118 -12.69 -22.72 11.49
CA HIS A 118 -12.96 -24.02 10.87
C HIS A 118 -13.74 -23.93 9.54
N LEU A 119 -13.59 -22.80 8.85
CA LEU A 119 -14.31 -22.52 7.59
C LEU A 119 -13.95 -23.50 6.47
N ARG A 120 -14.95 -23.91 5.69
CA ARG A 120 -14.78 -24.82 4.56
C ARG A 120 -14.29 -24.11 3.30
N ALA A 121 -12.98 -24.20 3.07
CA ALA A 121 -12.34 -23.58 1.91
C ALA A 121 -12.85 -24.15 0.57
N ASP A 122 -13.20 -25.44 0.50
CA ASP A 122 -13.76 -26.08 -0.70
C ASP A 122 -15.13 -25.55 -1.10
N ILE A 123 -15.98 -25.24 -0.12
CA ILE A 123 -17.32 -24.71 -0.37
C ILE A 123 -17.22 -23.25 -0.83
N GLU A 124 -16.43 -22.43 -0.14
CA GLU A 124 -16.26 -21.03 -0.51
C GLU A 124 -15.52 -20.87 -1.85
N ASP A 125 -14.52 -21.71 -2.12
CA ASP A 125 -13.84 -21.74 -3.43
C ASP A 125 -14.83 -21.97 -4.57
N ALA A 126 -15.69 -22.98 -4.44
CA ALA A 126 -16.71 -23.29 -5.45
C ALA A 126 -17.68 -22.12 -5.68
N ARG A 127 -18.10 -21.41 -4.62
CA ARG A 127 -18.94 -20.21 -4.74
C ARG A 127 -18.21 -19.09 -5.47
N GLN A 128 -16.97 -18.80 -5.11
CA GLN A 128 -16.21 -17.71 -5.74
C GLN A 128 -15.93 -18.00 -7.22
N VAL A 129 -15.57 -19.25 -7.56
CA VAL A 129 -15.39 -19.67 -8.96
C VAL A 129 -16.69 -19.50 -9.75
N ALA A 130 -17.81 -20.05 -9.27
CA ALA A 130 -19.10 -19.93 -9.96
C ALA A 130 -19.54 -18.46 -10.13
N THR A 131 -19.24 -17.63 -9.12
CA THR A 131 -19.53 -16.19 -9.11
C THR A 131 -18.74 -15.45 -10.19
N ILE A 132 -17.45 -15.75 -10.33
CA ILE A 132 -16.58 -15.16 -11.36
C ILE A 132 -17.00 -15.64 -12.75
N GLU A 133 -17.25 -16.94 -12.92
CA GLU A 133 -17.67 -17.53 -14.20
C GLU A 133 -19.00 -16.97 -14.72
N ALA A 134 -19.93 -16.67 -13.81
CA ALA A 134 -21.22 -16.06 -14.16
C ALA A 134 -21.12 -14.57 -14.54
N SER A 135 -20.01 -13.91 -14.22
CA SER A 135 -19.82 -12.49 -14.49
C SER A 135 -19.52 -12.22 -15.97
N PRO A 136 -20.12 -11.17 -16.59
CA PRO A 136 -19.70 -10.73 -17.92
C PRO A 136 -18.26 -10.19 -17.97
N GLU A 137 -17.63 -9.98 -16.80
CA GLU A 137 -16.26 -9.51 -16.67
C GLU A 137 -15.31 -10.57 -16.09
N SER A 138 -15.65 -11.85 -16.24
CA SER A 138 -14.92 -13.00 -15.67
C SER A 138 -13.41 -12.90 -15.83
N ALA A 139 -12.89 -12.70 -17.04
CA ALA A 139 -11.45 -12.62 -17.31
C ALA A 139 -10.72 -11.49 -16.54
N ARG A 140 -11.41 -10.38 -16.26
CA ARG A 140 -10.85 -9.26 -15.47
C ARG A 140 -10.87 -9.59 -13.99
N LEU A 141 -11.96 -10.15 -13.50
CA LEU A 141 -12.11 -10.57 -12.11
C LEU A 141 -11.14 -11.71 -11.76
N GLU A 142 -10.93 -12.68 -12.66
CA GLU A 142 -9.92 -13.74 -12.52
C GLU A 142 -8.52 -13.18 -12.32
N LEU A 143 -8.14 -12.18 -13.13
CA LEU A 143 -6.85 -11.52 -12.98
C LEU A 143 -6.77 -10.75 -11.66
N LEU A 144 -7.83 -10.05 -11.28
CA LEU A 144 -7.90 -9.28 -10.04
C LEU A 144 -7.72 -10.19 -8.81
N VAL A 145 -8.48 -11.27 -8.69
CA VAL A 145 -8.38 -12.19 -7.55
C VAL A 145 -7.02 -12.89 -7.51
N ALA A 146 -6.45 -13.22 -8.67
CA ALA A 146 -5.11 -13.80 -8.75
C ALA A 146 -4.03 -12.81 -8.32
N ALA A 147 -4.12 -11.55 -8.73
CA ALA A 147 -3.16 -10.50 -8.37
C ALA A 147 -3.23 -10.18 -6.86
N GLU A 148 -4.42 -10.08 -6.28
CA GLU A 148 -4.60 -9.85 -4.84
C GLU A 148 -4.09 -11.02 -3.99
N SER A 149 -4.38 -12.26 -4.41
CA SER A 149 -3.89 -13.46 -3.74
C SER A 149 -2.35 -13.55 -3.80
N ALA A 150 -1.76 -13.24 -4.95
CA ALA A 150 -0.30 -13.17 -5.09
C ALA A 150 0.31 -12.02 -4.26
N GLY A 151 -0.42 -10.91 -4.13
CA GLY A 151 -0.06 -9.83 -3.22
C GLY A 151 -0.02 -10.29 -1.76
N ALA A 152 -0.95 -11.14 -1.33
CA ALA A 152 -0.93 -11.72 0.01
C ALA A 152 0.27 -12.63 0.25
N LEU A 153 0.69 -13.42 -0.75
CA LEU A 153 1.95 -14.18 -0.68
C LEU A 153 3.15 -13.23 -0.53
N ALA A 154 3.23 -12.19 -1.37
CA ALA A 154 4.34 -11.23 -1.32
C ALA A 154 4.41 -10.49 0.02
N ALA A 155 3.27 -10.13 0.62
CA ALA A 155 3.19 -9.52 1.94
C ALA A 155 3.79 -10.41 3.03
N ALA A 156 3.41 -11.70 3.05
CA ALA A 156 3.94 -12.67 4.01
C ALA A 156 5.44 -12.92 3.78
N GLU A 157 5.88 -13.02 2.53
CA GLU A 157 7.30 -13.16 2.16
C GLU A 157 8.14 -11.96 2.65
N MET A 158 7.68 -10.73 2.43
CA MET A 158 8.37 -9.53 2.92
C MET A 158 8.40 -9.45 4.45
N THR A 159 7.34 -9.90 5.12
CA THR A 159 7.30 -9.97 6.60
C THR A 159 8.33 -10.96 7.12
N HIS A 160 8.38 -12.15 6.52
CA HIS A 160 9.28 -13.25 6.87
C HIS A 160 10.75 -12.92 6.58
N ALA A 161 11.05 -12.37 5.41
CA ALA A 161 12.41 -11.97 5.04
C ALA A 161 12.85 -10.74 5.86
N GLY A 162 12.00 -9.71 5.91
CA GLY A 162 12.23 -8.44 6.60
C GLY A 162 13.27 -7.57 5.90
N VAL A 163 13.20 -6.27 6.16
CA VAL A 163 14.17 -5.30 5.64
C VAL A 163 15.45 -5.37 6.48
N PRO A 164 16.64 -5.57 5.89
CA PRO A 164 17.91 -5.44 6.59
C PRO A 164 18.02 -4.11 7.34
N TRP A 165 18.20 -4.17 8.66
CA TRP A 165 18.12 -3.00 9.53
C TRP A 165 19.22 -2.97 10.59
N ARG A 166 20.02 -1.91 10.59
CA ARG A 166 21.12 -1.64 11.53
C ARG A 166 20.63 -0.86 12.73
N VAL A 167 20.36 -1.59 13.82
CA VAL A 167 19.93 -1.02 15.11
C VAL A 167 20.94 -0.03 15.65
N ASP A 168 22.23 -0.34 15.58
CA ASP A 168 23.31 0.52 16.05
C ASP A 168 23.35 1.86 15.31
N VAL A 169 23.15 1.86 14.00
CA VAL A 169 23.04 3.10 13.19
C VAL A 169 21.80 3.88 13.59
N HIS A 170 20.66 3.20 13.76
CA HIS A 170 19.42 3.86 14.17
C HIS A 170 19.54 4.50 15.57
N GLU A 171 20.06 3.78 16.55
CA GLU A 171 20.25 4.27 17.91
C GLU A 171 21.27 5.42 17.99
N ALA A 172 22.32 5.40 17.15
CA ALA A 172 23.25 6.51 17.04
C ALA A 172 22.57 7.79 16.53
N LEU A 173 21.74 7.69 15.48
CA LEU A 173 20.97 8.82 14.94
C LEU A 173 19.98 9.39 15.97
N LEU A 174 19.28 8.51 16.69
CA LEU A 174 18.39 8.94 17.77
C LEU A 174 19.17 9.62 18.90
N THR A 175 20.34 9.09 19.25
CA THR A 175 21.19 9.67 20.30
C THR A 175 21.71 11.05 19.91
N GLU A 176 22.08 11.25 18.64
CA GLU A 176 22.51 12.54 18.11
C GLU A 176 21.37 13.56 18.11
N LEU A 177 20.18 13.17 17.64
CA LEU A 177 19.06 14.07 17.44
C LEU A 177 18.25 14.36 18.72
N LEU A 178 18.17 13.40 19.65
CA LEU A 178 17.31 13.45 20.83
C LEU A 178 18.10 13.41 22.16
N GLY A 179 19.40 13.12 22.11
CA GLY A 179 20.24 12.84 23.29
C GLY A 179 20.16 11.38 23.73
N PRO A 180 20.80 11.01 24.86
CA PRO A 180 20.80 9.64 25.36
C PRO A 180 19.39 9.06 25.50
N ARG A 181 19.26 7.74 25.26
CA ARG A 181 17.98 7.02 25.40
C ARG A 181 17.34 7.33 26.76
N PRO A 182 16.14 7.94 26.79
CA PRO A 182 15.53 8.33 28.05
C PRO A 182 15.01 7.08 28.81
N PRO A 183 14.83 7.18 30.14
CA PRO A 183 14.02 6.22 30.89
C PRO A 183 12.61 6.09 30.29
N ARG A 184 11.97 4.92 30.48
CA ARG A 184 10.61 4.69 29.97
C ARG A 184 9.64 5.77 30.46
N GLY A 185 8.91 6.37 29.53
CA GLY A 185 7.93 7.43 29.79
C GLY A 185 8.50 8.84 29.95
N ALA A 186 9.82 9.01 29.95
CA ALA A 186 10.46 10.33 30.00
C ALA A 186 10.68 10.92 28.61
N ARG A 187 10.67 12.26 28.51
CA ARG A 187 11.04 12.98 27.29
C ARG A 187 12.57 12.93 27.10
N PRO A 188 13.09 12.75 25.86
CA PRO A 188 14.51 12.87 25.58
C PRO A 188 15.06 14.25 25.96
N ARG A 189 16.33 14.30 26.39
CA ARG A 189 16.95 15.52 26.92
C ARG A 189 16.91 16.69 25.93
N LEU A 190 17.33 16.49 24.68
CA LEU A 190 17.36 17.57 23.69
C LEU A 190 15.96 18.03 23.29
N LEU A 191 14.96 17.14 23.41
CA LEU A 191 13.57 17.50 23.16
C LEU A 191 12.97 18.30 24.33
N GLU A 192 13.39 18.02 25.58
CA GLU A 192 13.03 18.83 26.75
C GLU A 192 13.67 20.22 26.68
N GLU A 193 14.94 20.33 26.25
CA GLU A 193 15.61 21.63 26.04
C GLU A 193 14.83 22.50 25.03
N LEU A 194 14.37 21.92 23.92
CA LEU A 194 13.50 22.62 22.96
C LEU A 194 12.13 22.98 23.55
N ALA A 195 11.55 22.14 24.41
CA ALA A 195 10.31 22.46 25.10
C ALA A 195 10.50 23.67 26.02
N ASP A 196 11.63 23.75 26.72
CA ASP A 196 11.99 24.87 27.59
C ASP A 196 12.23 26.17 26.80
N ASP A 197 12.83 26.08 25.61
CA ASP A 197 12.94 27.22 24.70
C ASP A 197 11.56 27.75 24.28
N VAL A 198 10.65 26.86 23.90
CA VAL A 198 9.28 27.23 23.53
C VAL A 198 8.53 27.84 24.72
N ARG A 199 8.64 27.24 25.92
CA ARG A 199 8.03 27.75 27.16
C ARG A 199 8.53 29.15 27.48
N ARG A 200 9.83 29.38 27.35
CA ARG A 200 10.48 30.67 27.61
C ARG A 200 10.09 31.74 26.59
N LEU A 201 10.11 31.42 25.30
CA LEU A 201 9.75 32.35 24.21
C LEU A 201 8.26 32.71 24.20
N LEU A 202 7.39 31.85 24.75
CA LEU A 202 5.96 32.13 24.92
C LEU A 202 5.59 32.62 26.32
N GLU A 203 6.57 32.83 27.20
CA GLU A 203 6.36 33.21 28.61
C GLU A 203 5.30 32.33 29.31
N THR A 204 5.37 31.02 29.03
CA THR A 204 4.41 30.01 29.49
C THR A 204 5.14 28.82 30.14
N PRO A 205 5.63 28.95 31.40
CA PRO A 205 6.44 27.90 32.03
C PRO A 205 5.77 26.53 32.13
N GLY A 206 4.44 26.49 32.30
CA GLY A 206 3.66 25.26 32.38
C GLY A 206 3.21 24.68 31.03
N LEU A 207 3.65 25.24 29.90
CA LEU A 207 3.22 24.77 28.58
C LEU A 207 3.65 23.32 28.36
N ASN A 208 2.69 22.49 27.95
CA ASN A 208 2.96 21.19 27.36
C ASN A 208 2.86 21.32 25.82
N PRO A 209 3.99 21.34 25.09
CA PRO A 209 3.96 21.52 23.63
C PRO A 209 3.33 20.34 22.87
N ASP A 210 3.17 19.17 23.51
CA ASP A 210 2.50 18.00 22.92
C ASP A 210 0.97 18.16 22.89
N SER A 211 0.41 19.05 23.72
CA SER A 211 -1.02 19.32 23.76
C SER A 211 -1.39 20.42 22.76
N ARG A 212 -2.00 20.04 21.63
CA ARG A 212 -2.45 21.00 20.60
C ARG A 212 -3.33 22.12 21.15
N PRO A 213 -4.36 21.86 21.99
CA PRO A 213 -5.17 22.94 22.57
C PRO A 213 -4.35 23.89 23.45
N HIS A 214 -3.44 23.35 24.27
CA HIS A 214 -2.57 24.15 25.14
C HIS A 214 -1.62 25.03 24.32
N LEU A 215 -0.99 24.46 23.29
CA LEU A 215 -0.07 25.15 22.41
C LEU A 215 -0.77 26.28 21.62
N LEU A 216 -1.96 26.04 21.06
CA LEU A 216 -2.72 27.08 20.36
C LEU A 216 -3.15 28.22 21.31
N ALA A 217 -3.52 27.90 22.54
CA ALA A 217 -3.84 28.91 23.54
C ALA A 217 -2.60 29.76 23.92
N ALA A 218 -1.42 29.12 24.08
CA ALA A 218 -0.18 29.82 24.38
C ALA A 218 0.29 30.71 23.21
N LEU A 219 0.19 30.23 21.97
CA LEU A 219 0.48 31.02 20.77
C LEU A 219 -0.43 32.25 20.68
N ARG A 220 -1.74 32.07 20.86
CA ARG A 220 -2.71 33.18 20.85
C ARG A 220 -2.40 34.21 21.93
N ARG A 221 -2.02 33.77 23.13
CA ARG A 221 -1.66 34.66 24.24
C ARG A 221 -0.39 35.47 23.95
N ALA A 222 0.54 34.91 23.18
CA ALA A 222 1.73 35.60 22.68
C ALA A 222 1.45 36.47 21.43
N GLY A 223 0.18 36.65 21.03
CA GLY A 223 -0.19 37.46 19.86
C GLY A 223 -0.03 36.75 18.52
N ILE A 224 0.20 35.43 18.52
CA ILE A 224 0.35 34.61 17.31
C ILE A 224 -0.99 33.94 16.99
N GLU A 225 -1.71 34.49 16.02
CA GLU A 225 -2.97 33.91 15.55
C GLU A 225 -2.72 32.94 14.38
N VAL A 226 -2.85 31.65 14.65
CA VAL A 226 -2.75 30.59 13.63
C VAL A 226 -3.93 29.62 13.74
N PRO A 227 -4.49 29.15 12.62
CA PRO A 227 -5.60 28.18 12.61
C PRO A 227 -5.15 26.78 13.04
N ASP A 228 -3.87 26.46 12.86
CA ASP A 228 -3.27 25.19 13.21
C ASP A 228 -1.77 25.34 13.52
N THR A 229 -1.13 24.23 13.90
CA THR A 229 0.30 24.18 14.20
C THR A 229 1.09 23.42 13.13
N ARG A 230 0.60 23.38 11.88
CA ARG A 230 1.32 22.75 10.77
C ARG A 230 2.57 23.55 10.43
N ARG A 231 3.62 22.88 9.93
CA ARG A 231 4.91 23.52 9.59
C ARG A 231 4.72 24.69 8.62
N SER A 232 3.87 24.55 7.60
CA SER A 232 3.58 25.61 6.63
C SER A 232 2.93 26.84 7.26
N THR A 233 1.98 26.63 8.17
CA THR A 233 1.28 27.71 8.89
C THR A 233 2.22 28.44 9.82
N LEU A 234 3.00 27.68 10.61
CA LEU A 234 3.95 28.25 11.57
C LEU A 234 5.08 29.03 10.86
N ARG A 235 5.59 28.55 9.73
CA ARG A 235 6.64 29.23 8.94
C ARG A 235 6.19 30.56 8.31
N ALA A 236 4.88 30.81 8.20
CA ALA A 236 4.36 32.07 7.71
C ALA A 236 4.32 33.16 8.80
N VAL A 237 4.61 32.81 10.05
CA VAL A 237 4.64 33.73 11.19
C VAL A 237 6.07 34.21 11.41
N ASP A 238 6.24 35.52 11.56
CA ASP A 238 7.52 36.10 11.98
C ASP A 238 7.58 36.20 13.51
N HIS A 239 8.05 35.14 14.16
CA HIS A 239 8.24 35.10 15.61
C HIS A 239 9.37 34.13 16.00
N PRO A 240 10.23 34.46 16.99
CA PRO A 240 11.38 33.63 17.37
C PRO A 240 11.03 32.22 17.87
N VAL A 241 9.79 32.02 18.35
CA VAL A 241 9.28 30.69 18.77
C VAL A 241 9.13 29.69 17.62
N VAL A 242 8.98 30.17 16.38
CA VAL A 242 8.61 29.32 15.25
C VAL A 242 9.65 28.25 14.99
N GLU A 243 10.93 28.62 14.97
CA GLU A 243 12.01 27.68 14.66
C GLU A 243 12.17 26.59 15.73
N PRO A 244 12.29 26.91 17.05
CA PRO A 244 12.30 25.90 18.11
C PRO A 244 11.04 25.04 18.12
N LEU A 245 9.86 25.61 17.87
CA LEU A 245 8.60 24.86 17.87
C LEU A 245 8.51 23.89 16.69
N VAL A 246 8.91 24.31 15.49
CA VAL A 246 8.94 23.43 14.31
C VAL A 246 9.91 22.28 14.55
N ARG A 247 11.12 22.58 15.07
CA ARG A 247 12.12 21.56 15.41
C ARG A 247 11.63 20.61 16.50
N TYR A 248 11.01 21.14 17.56
CA TYR A 248 10.39 20.33 18.61
C TYR A 248 9.37 19.35 18.01
N LYS A 249 8.45 19.84 17.18
CA LYS A 249 7.41 19.00 16.58
C LYS A 249 7.99 17.92 15.67
N GLN A 250 9.03 18.23 14.91
CA GLN A 250 9.73 17.26 14.07
C GLN A 250 10.37 16.14 14.90
N LEU A 251 11.10 16.50 15.95
CA LEU A 251 11.80 15.55 16.81
C LEU A 251 10.84 14.77 17.73
N ALA A 252 9.76 15.39 18.21
CA ALA A 252 8.69 14.71 18.95
C ALA A 252 7.96 13.69 18.07
N HIS A 253 7.77 13.99 16.78
CA HIS A 253 7.24 13.04 15.83
C HIS A 253 8.22 11.88 15.61
N LEU A 254 9.50 12.16 15.33
CA LEU A 254 10.55 11.13 15.20
C LEU A 254 10.59 10.21 16.43
N PHE A 255 10.62 10.77 17.63
CA PHE A 255 10.66 10.01 18.87
C PHE A 255 9.43 9.11 19.06
N SER A 256 8.23 9.60 18.69
CA SER A 256 6.99 8.84 18.86
C SER A 256 6.77 7.80 17.76
N THR A 257 7.22 8.03 16.52
CA THR A 257 6.96 7.11 15.39
C THR A 257 8.10 6.16 15.10
N ASN A 258 9.36 6.58 15.26
CA ASN A 258 10.54 5.81 14.90
C ASN A 258 11.64 5.93 15.97
N GLY A 259 11.29 6.24 17.21
CA GLY A 259 12.23 6.26 18.33
C GLY A 259 12.58 4.87 18.84
N TRP A 260 13.23 4.79 20.00
CA TRP A 260 13.67 3.51 20.56
C TRP A 260 12.55 2.51 20.85
N ALA A 261 11.34 2.96 21.18
CA ALA A 261 10.20 2.06 21.37
C ALA A 261 9.81 1.35 20.06
N TRP A 262 9.96 2.06 18.93
CA TRP A 262 9.75 1.47 17.61
C TRP A 262 10.81 0.42 17.29
N ILE A 263 12.07 0.69 17.59
CA ILE A 263 13.17 -0.28 17.40
C ILE A 263 12.87 -1.56 18.18
N ASP A 264 12.58 -1.43 19.47
CA ASP A 264 12.31 -2.56 20.36
C ASP A 264 11.11 -3.41 19.88
N GLN A 265 10.11 -2.78 19.25
CA GLN A 265 8.88 -3.45 18.82
C GLN A 265 8.99 -4.08 17.43
N TRP A 266 9.65 -3.40 16.49
CA TRP A 266 9.56 -3.73 15.05
C TRP A 266 10.85 -4.28 14.46
N VAL A 267 11.96 -4.21 15.19
CA VAL A 267 13.26 -4.70 14.73
C VAL A 267 13.71 -5.87 15.60
N SER A 268 13.92 -7.03 14.98
CA SER A 268 14.45 -8.22 15.64
C SER A 268 15.36 -8.99 14.67
N GLY A 269 16.43 -9.60 15.19
CA GLY A 269 17.39 -10.34 14.36
C GLY A 269 18.05 -9.52 13.24
N GLY A 270 18.23 -8.21 13.42
CA GLY A 270 18.78 -7.32 12.38
C GLY A 270 17.83 -7.06 11.21
N ARG A 271 16.53 -7.29 11.41
CA ARG A 271 15.48 -7.09 10.40
C ARG A 271 14.35 -6.24 10.95
N PHE A 272 13.95 -5.23 10.19
CA PHE A 272 12.65 -4.59 10.36
C PHE A 272 11.59 -5.46 9.66
N ARG A 273 10.56 -5.90 10.39
CA ARG A 273 9.55 -6.84 9.87
C ARG A 273 8.20 -6.15 9.71
N PRO A 274 7.93 -5.51 8.56
CA PRO A 274 6.66 -4.86 8.30
C PRO A 274 5.53 -5.89 8.22
N VAL A 275 4.38 -5.61 8.84
CA VAL A 275 3.15 -6.40 8.66
C VAL A 275 2.23 -5.67 7.69
N TYR A 276 2.16 -6.17 6.46
CA TYR A 276 1.33 -5.62 5.39
C TYR A 276 -0.09 -6.15 5.44
N GLN A 277 -1.03 -5.31 5.02
CA GLN A 277 -2.42 -5.64 4.76
C GLN A 277 -2.73 -5.36 3.28
N PRO A 278 -2.56 -6.37 2.40
CA PRO A 278 -3.02 -6.29 1.02
C PRO A 278 -4.50 -5.89 0.95
N ALA A 279 -4.84 -5.04 -0.03
CA ALA A 279 -6.17 -4.46 -0.20
C ALA A 279 -6.77 -3.85 1.08
N GLY A 280 -5.95 -3.28 1.96
CA GLY A 280 -6.41 -2.67 3.21
C GLY A 280 -7.18 -1.36 3.04
N SER A 281 -6.96 -0.62 1.94
CA SER A 281 -7.76 0.55 1.59
C SER A 281 -8.95 0.20 0.69
N ALA A 282 -9.92 1.11 0.60
CA ALA A 282 -11.02 0.98 -0.37
C ALA A 282 -10.53 0.84 -1.81
N THR A 283 -9.45 1.54 -2.19
CA THR A 283 -8.86 1.49 -3.53
C THR A 283 -8.08 0.20 -3.80
N GLY A 284 -7.89 -0.67 -2.81
CA GLY A 284 -7.01 -1.84 -2.93
C GLY A 284 -5.54 -1.55 -2.67
N ARG A 285 -5.19 -0.31 -2.31
CA ARG A 285 -3.85 -0.01 -1.80
C ARG A 285 -3.61 -0.78 -0.51
N TRP A 286 -2.37 -1.22 -0.35
CA TRP A 286 -1.94 -1.91 0.85
C TRP A 286 -1.93 -0.95 2.04
N SER A 287 -2.29 -1.44 3.22
CA SER A 287 -2.01 -0.75 4.47
C SER A 287 -0.98 -1.54 5.27
N SER A 288 -0.63 -1.07 6.45
CA SER A 288 0.21 -1.81 7.38
C SER A 288 -0.31 -1.69 8.79
N ASN A 289 -0.13 -2.74 9.58
CA ASN A 289 -0.36 -2.71 11.01
C ASN A 289 0.92 -2.25 11.70
N GLY A 290 1.01 -0.95 12.01
CA GLY A 290 2.11 -0.38 12.77
C GLY A 290 3.45 -0.33 12.02
N GLY A 291 4.51 0.01 12.76
CA GLY A 291 5.88 -0.05 12.26
C GLY A 291 6.28 0.95 11.18
N GLY A 292 5.39 1.81 10.69
CA GLY A 292 5.74 2.75 9.61
C GLY A 292 6.10 2.05 8.29
N ALA A 293 5.55 0.85 8.04
CA ALA A 293 5.85 0.05 6.85
C ALA A 293 5.38 0.67 5.52
N LEU A 294 4.75 1.84 5.57
CA LEU A 294 4.31 2.62 4.40
C LEU A 294 5.18 3.86 4.14
N SER A 295 6.26 4.09 4.90
CA SER A 295 7.38 4.97 4.51
C SER A 295 8.47 4.99 5.59
N PHE A 296 9.73 5.01 5.18
CA PHE A 296 10.83 5.34 6.08
C PHE A 296 11.03 6.86 6.13
N PRO A 297 10.90 7.51 7.30
CA PRO A 297 11.29 8.90 7.46
C PRO A 297 12.75 9.08 7.05
N VAL A 298 13.04 10.19 6.35
CA VAL A 298 14.39 10.49 5.81
C VAL A 298 15.47 10.34 6.88
N GLN A 299 15.17 10.74 8.12
CA GLN A 299 16.08 10.71 9.26
C GLN A 299 16.58 9.32 9.63
N VAL A 300 15.83 8.25 9.31
CA VAL A 300 16.15 6.87 9.72
C VAL A 300 16.45 5.96 8.53
N ARG A 301 16.37 6.48 7.29
CA ARG A 301 16.65 5.70 6.07
C ARG A 301 18.04 5.08 6.05
N SER A 302 19.03 5.71 6.69
CA SER A 302 20.40 5.22 6.75
C SER A 302 20.56 3.98 7.62
N ALA A 303 19.57 3.64 8.45
CA ALA A 303 19.55 2.40 9.21
C ALA A 303 19.11 1.19 8.38
N ALA A 304 18.40 1.39 7.26
CA ALA A 304 18.13 0.32 6.29
C ALA A 304 19.38 0.09 5.42
N VAL A 305 20.14 -0.95 5.73
CA VAL A 305 21.44 -1.26 5.11
C VAL A 305 21.46 -2.73 4.74
N ALA A 306 21.73 -3.03 3.47
CA ALA A 306 21.89 -4.39 2.99
C ALA A 306 22.98 -5.15 3.77
N ASP A 307 22.80 -6.46 3.87
CA ASP A 307 23.82 -7.36 4.41
C ASP A 307 25.15 -7.28 3.64
N ASP A 308 26.20 -7.82 4.24
CA ASP A 308 27.51 -7.91 3.59
C ASP A 308 27.44 -8.75 2.32
N ASP A 309 28.12 -8.29 1.25
CA ASP A 309 28.08 -8.82 -0.12
C ASP A 309 26.69 -8.76 -0.81
N TRP A 310 25.73 -8.07 -0.21
CA TRP A 310 24.40 -7.83 -0.76
C TRP A 310 24.14 -6.33 -0.99
N VAL A 311 23.12 -6.05 -1.79
CA VAL A 311 22.67 -4.70 -2.12
C VAL A 311 21.14 -4.62 -2.13
N LEU A 312 20.63 -3.40 -2.03
CA LEU A 312 19.23 -3.07 -2.27
C LEU A 312 19.08 -2.57 -3.71
N VAL A 313 18.18 -3.19 -4.47
CA VAL A 313 17.68 -2.66 -5.74
C VAL A 313 16.34 -1.98 -5.45
N VAL A 314 16.34 -0.65 -5.48
CA VAL A 314 15.16 0.20 -5.23
C VAL A 314 14.64 0.68 -6.56
N ALA A 315 13.36 0.43 -6.85
CA ALA A 315 12.74 0.84 -8.11
C ALA A 315 11.41 1.55 -7.86
N ASP A 316 11.30 2.77 -8.37
CA ASP A 316 10.10 3.62 -8.29
C ASP A 316 9.51 3.87 -9.68
N VAL A 317 8.18 3.78 -9.80
CA VAL A 317 7.47 3.98 -11.06
C VAL A 317 7.20 5.47 -11.28
N ALA A 318 7.75 6.00 -12.38
CA ALA A 318 7.56 7.41 -12.71
C ALA A 318 6.11 7.70 -13.16
N GLN A 319 5.38 8.49 -12.37
CA GLN A 319 4.02 8.97 -12.68
C GLN A 319 3.00 7.84 -12.91
N LEU A 320 2.95 6.87 -11.99
CA LEU A 320 2.05 5.72 -12.08
C LEU A 320 0.60 6.11 -12.40
N GLU A 321 -0.03 6.99 -11.61
CA GLU A 321 -1.46 7.31 -11.78
C GLU A 321 -1.79 7.99 -13.13
N PRO A 322 -1.04 9.00 -13.61
CA PRO A 322 -1.20 9.53 -14.97
C PRO A 322 -1.11 8.47 -16.09
N ARG A 323 -0.19 7.51 -15.97
CA ARG A 323 -0.01 6.43 -16.96
C ARG A 323 -1.14 5.42 -16.91
N VAL A 324 -1.61 5.11 -15.70
CA VAL A 324 -2.81 4.30 -15.49
C VAL A 324 -4.02 4.96 -16.15
N LEU A 325 -4.21 6.27 -15.97
CA LEU A 325 -5.28 7.01 -16.64
C LEU A 325 -5.16 6.91 -18.18
N ALA A 326 -3.94 7.05 -18.71
CA ALA A 326 -3.68 6.90 -20.14
C ALA A 326 -4.08 5.51 -20.66
N GLY A 327 -3.73 4.45 -19.92
CA GLY A 327 -4.05 3.08 -20.28
C GLY A 327 -5.53 2.73 -20.13
N MET A 328 -6.14 3.07 -18.99
CA MET A 328 -7.51 2.65 -18.67
C MET A 328 -8.58 3.43 -19.45
N SER A 329 -8.26 4.63 -19.91
CA SER A 329 -9.21 5.48 -20.65
C SER A 329 -9.39 5.12 -22.12
N GLY A 330 -8.48 4.33 -22.70
CA GLY A 330 -8.48 4.12 -24.15
C GLY A 330 -8.00 5.33 -24.97
N ASP A 331 -7.57 6.41 -24.33
CA ASP A 331 -7.18 7.65 -25.02
C ASP A 331 -5.81 7.50 -25.72
N ARG A 332 -5.86 7.22 -27.03
CA ARG A 332 -4.66 7.02 -27.86
C ARG A 332 -3.73 8.24 -27.90
N ALA A 333 -4.25 9.45 -27.72
CA ALA A 333 -3.43 10.65 -27.71
C ALA A 333 -2.66 10.76 -26.39
N LEU A 334 -3.34 10.57 -25.26
CA LEU A 334 -2.69 10.56 -23.96
C LEU A 334 -1.70 9.39 -23.83
N ALA A 335 -2.06 8.20 -24.32
CA ALA A 335 -1.16 7.04 -24.35
C ALA A 335 0.11 7.30 -25.17
N ARG A 336 0.02 8.06 -26.28
CA ARG A 336 1.20 8.46 -27.06
C ARG A 336 2.06 9.47 -26.31
N ALA A 337 1.44 10.50 -25.70
CA ALA A 337 2.13 11.50 -24.89
C ALA A 337 2.80 10.88 -23.64
N ALA A 338 2.25 9.78 -23.14
CA ALA A 338 2.81 9.02 -22.02
C ALA A 338 4.05 8.18 -22.39
N ARG A 339 4.41 8.02 -23.66
CA ARG A 339 5.58 7.20 -24.04
C ARG A 339 6.89 7.83 -23.59
N GLY A 340 7.84 6.97 -23.20
CA GLY A 340 9.14 7.42 -22.70
C GLY A 340 9.12 7.98 -21.27
N ALA A 341 10.19 8.66 -20.87
CA ALA A 341 10.50 8.93 -19.46
C ALA A 341 9.67 10.06 -18.82
N ASP A 342 9.21 11.06 -19.59
CA ASP A 342 8.49 12.22 -19.05
C ASP A 342 7.17 12.48 -19.77
N LEU A 343 6.08 11.96 -19.18
CA LEU A 343 4.71 12.12 -19.67
C LEU A 343 4.31 13.59 -19.81
N TYR A 344 4.73 14.46 -18.89
CA TYR A 344 4.34 15.87 -18.90
C TYR A 344 5.02 16.62 -20.04
N GLN A 345 6.28 16.30 -20.32
CA GLN A 345 6.95 16.83 -21.51
C GLN A 345 6.29 16.32 -22.79
N GLY A 346 5.92 15.04 -22.85
CA GLY A 346 5.18 14.50 -23.99
C GLY A 346 3.84 15.21 -24.25
N MET A 347 3.15 15.68 -23.21
CA MET A 347 1.93 16.50 -23.36
C MET A 347 2.20 17.90 -23.93
N VAL A 348 3.36 18.49 -23.61
CA VAL A 348 3.80 19.77 -24.19
C VAL A 348 4.12 19.59 -25.67
N ASP A 349 4.89 18.55 -26.00
CA ASP A 349 5.30 18.23 -27.37
C ASP A 349 4.08 17.92 -28.26
N ASP A 350 3.03 17.33 -27.68
CA ASP A 350 1.73 17.09 -28.31
C ASP A 350 0.87 18.36 -28.51
N GLY A 351 1.37 19.52 -28.07
CA GLY A 351 0.73 20.82 -28.16
C GLY A 351 -0.47 21.01 -27.22
N ALA A 352 -0.60 20.19 -26.18
CA ALA A 352 -1.76 20.21 -25.29
C ALA A 352 -1.75 21.42 -24.33
N VAL A 353 -0.55 21.85 -23.92
CA VAL A 353 -0.29 22.97 -23.02
C VAL A 353 1.06 23.62 -23.34
N ALA A 354 1.31 24.82 -22.81
CA ALA A 354 2.52 25.57 -23.10
C ALA A 354 3.76 25.08 -22.33
N THR A 355 3.59 24.62 -21.09
CA THR A 355 4.71 24.20 -20.24
C THR A 355 4.46 22.88 -19.55
N ARG A 356 5.56 22.22 -19.14
CA ARG A 356 5.53 20.98 -18.37
C ARG A 356 4.81 21.16 -17.03
N GLN A 357 4.96 22.33 -16.41
CA GLN A 357 4.27 22.66 -15.16
C GLN A 357 2.76 22.74 -15.37
N ASP A 358 2.32 23.34 -16.48
CA ASP A 358 0.88 23.40 -16.83
C ASP A 358 0.31 22.01 -17.12
N ALA A 359 1.07 21.14 -17.78
CA ALA A 359 0.67 19.76 -18.04
C ALA A 359 0.44 19.02 -16.71
N LYS A 360 1.38 19.17 -15.77
CA LYS A 360 1.30 18.57 -14.45
C LYS A 360 0.11 19.10 -13.65
N LEU A 361 -0.03 20.42 -13.54
CA LEU A 361 -1.11 21.04 -12.78
C LEU A 361 -2.48 20.72 -13.38
N GLY A 362 -2.62 20.78 -14.71
CA GLY A 362 -3.86 20.47 -15.40
C GLY A 362 -4.27 19.01 -15.27
N LEU A 363 -3.34 18.06 -15.45
CA LEU A 363 -3.64 16.63 -15.35
C LEU A 363 -3.98 16.22 -13.92
N LEU A 364 -3.16 16.63 -12.93
CA LEU A 364 -3.42 16.32 -11.52
C LEU A 364 -4.69 17.03 -11.01
N GLY A 365 -4.94 18.27 -11.48
CA GLY A 365 -6.17 19.00 -11.16
C GLY A 365 -7.42 18.29 -11.69
N ALA A 366 -7.36 17.73 -12.89
CA ALA A 366 -8.46 16.94 -13.45
C ALA A 366 -8.67 15.63 -12.70
N MET A 367 -7.59 14.91 -12.38
CA MET A 367 -7.62 13.64 -11.66
C MET A 367 -8.18 13.79 -10.24
N TYR A 368 -7.77 14.83 -9.51
CA TYR A 368 -8.14 15.02 -8.10
C TYR A 368 -9.28 16.03 -7.85
N GLY A 369 -9.86 16.60 -8.92
CA GLY A 369 -11.01 17.50 -8.83
C GLY A 369 -10.68 18.94 -8.40
N ALA A 370 -9.42 19.38 -8.54
CA ALA A 370 -9.02 20.77 -8.32
C ALA A 370 -9.15 21.56 -9.65
N THR A 371 -10.36 22.02 -9.96
CA THR A 371 -10.70 22.64 -11.27
C THR A 371 -10.92 24.16 -11.22
N SER A 372 -10.63 24.83 -10.10
CA SER A 372 -10.79 26.28 -9.95
C SER A 372 -9.53 27.07 -10.36
N GLY A 373 -9.72 28.35 -10.71
CA GLY A 373 -8.61 29.27 -11.01
C GLY A 373 -7.84 28.94 -12.29
N GLU A 374 -6.51 29.14 -12.26
CA GLU A 374 -5.61 28.94 -13.40
C GLU A 374 -5.60 27.47 -13.89
N SER A 375 -5.69 26.52 -12.96
CA SER A 375 -5.82 25.08 -13.24
C SER A 375 -7.05 24.77 -14.09
N GLY A 376 -8.16 25.48 -13.91
CA GLY A 376 -9.39 25.27 -14.69
C GLY A 376 -9.22 25.59 -16.18
N ARG A 377 -8.42 26.62 -16.52
CA ARG A 377 -8.11 26.94 -17.94
C ARG A 377 -7.24 25.87 -18.57
N MET A 378 -6.27 25.33 -17.84
CA MET A 378 -5.40 24.25 -18.29
C MET A 378 -6.20 22.97 -18.55
N VAL A 379 -7.11 22.62 -17.63
CA VAL A 379 -8.02 21.46 -17.76
C VAL A 379 -8.81 21.54 -19.07
N ALA A 380 -9.38 22.70 -19.43
CA ALA A 380 -10.16 22.83 -20.66
C ALA A 380 -9.35 22.54 -21.95
N GLY A 381 -8.08 22.93 -22.00
CA GLY A 381 -7.17 22.60 -23.11
C GLY A 381 -6.89 21.10 -23.18
N LEU A 382 -6.57 20.50 -22.04
CA LEU A 382 -6.30 19.08 -21.91
C LEU A 382 -7.52 18.21 -22.22
N THR A 383 -8.71 18.59 -21.77
CA THR A 383 -9.97 17.88 -22.08
C THR A 383 -10.25 17.85 -23.58
N ARG A 384 -9.96 18.93 -24.32
CA ARG A 384 -10.10 18.91 -25.78
C ARG A 384 -9.10 17.98 -26.46
N ARG A 385 -7.88 17.88 -25.92
CA ARG A 385 -6.81 17.05 -26.50
C ARG A 385 -6.94 15.57 -26.14
N TYR A 386 -7.44 15.29 -24.94
CA TYR A 386 -7.53 13.96 -24.33
C TYR A 386 -8.97 13.68 -23.81
N PRO A 387 -9.98 13.70 -24.71
CA PRO A 387 -11.38 13.66 -24.31
C PRO A 387 -11.79 12.36 -23.62
N ALA A 388 -11.20 11.21 -23.99
CA ALA A 388 -11.58 9.93 -23.39
C ALA A 388 -11.03 9.81 -21.96
N ALA A 389 -9.80 10.28 -21.73
CA ALA A 389 -9.20 10.30 -20.39
C ALA A 389 -9.97 11.20 -19.42
N PHE A 390 -10.30 12.42 -19.85
CA PHE A 390 -11.01 13.37 -19.01
C PHE A 390 -12.50 12.99 -18.87
N GLY A 391 -13.09 12.42 -19.92
CA GLY A 391 -14.45 11.87 -19.88
C GLY A 391 -14.59 10.77 -18.84
N LEU A 392 -13.66 9.80 -18.79
CA LEU A 392 -13.68 8.70 -17.83
C LEU A 392 -13.75 9.18 -16.37
N VAL A 393 -12.86 10.08 -15.97
CA VAL A 393 -12.80 10.58 -14.57
C VAL A 393 -13.99 11.47 -14.22
N GLU A 394 -14.51 12.21 -15.19
CA GLU A 394 -15.72 13.03 -15.04
C GLU A 394 -16.98 12.17 -14.93
N GLU A 395 -17.09 11.10 -15.73
CA GLU A 395 -18.19 10.13 -15.66
C GLU A 395 -18.20 9.40 -14.30
N ALA A 396 -17.03 8.99 -13.81
CA ALA A 396 -16.90 8.42 -12.48
C ALA A 396 -17.35 9.40 -11.40
N ALA A 397 -16.94 10.67 -11.50
CA ALA A 397 -17.36 11.71 -10.55
C ALA A 397 -18.88 11.91 -10.54
N ARG A 398 -19.49 12.01 -11.72
CA ARG A 398 -20.95 12.18 -11.85
C ARG A 398 -21.72 10.95 -11.38
N ALA A 399 -21.19 9.75 -11.59
CA ALA A 399 -21.76 8.52 -11.05
C ALA A 399 -21.75 8.56 -9.52
N GLY A 400 -20.64 8.95 -8.90
CA GLY A 400 -20.55 9.20 -7.48
C GLY A 400 -21.54 10.27 -7.00
N GLU A 401 -21.66 11.42 -7.67
CA GLU A 401 -22.65 12.45 -7.28
C GLU A 401 -24.10 11.93 -7.30
N ARG A 402 -24.40 10.91 -8.11
CA ARG A 402 -25.68 10.19 -8.13
C ARG A 402 -25.80 9.06 -7.10
N GLY A 403 -24.79 8.85 -6.26
CA GLY A 403 -24.71 7.76 -5.28
C GLY A 403 -24.39 6.38 -5.87
N GLN A 404 -23.94 6.31 -7.13
CA GLN A 404 -23.65 5.05 -7.80
C GLN A 404 -22.27 4.51 -7.37
N VAL A 405 -22.14 3.18 -7.35
CA VAL A 405 -20.84 2.52 -7.21
C VAL A 405 -20.11 2.54 -8.56
N VAL A 406 -18.83 2.88 -8.54
CA VAL A 406 -17.93 2.78 -9.69
C VAL A 406 -16.94 1.65 -9.47
N ARG A 407 -16.26 1.23 -10.54
CA ARG A 407 -15.24 0.18 -10.47
C ARG A 407 -13.94 0.57 -11.15
N THR A 408 -12.87 -0.06 -10.73
CA THR A 408 -11.55 -0.04 -11.39
C THR A 408 -11.57 -0.83 -12.71
N LEU A 409 -10.43 -0.86 -13.41
CA LEU A 409 -10.27 -1.60 -14.66
C LEU A 409 -10.55 -3.10 -14.50
N LEU A 410 -10.01 -3.76 -13.47
CA LEU A 410 -10.18 -5.20 -13.29
C LEU A 410 -11.45 -5.60 -12.53
N GLY A 411 -12.23 -4.63 -12.04
CA GLY A 411 -13.59 -4.88 -11.55
C GLY A 411 -13.82 -4.65 -10.06
N ARG A 412 -12.83 -4.16 -9.31
CA ARG A 412 -12.99 -3.77 -7.90
C ARG A 412 -14.00 -2.63 -7.79
N GLY A 413 -15.10 -2.84 -7.06
CA GLY A 413 -16.07 -1.77 -6.78
C GLY A 413 -15.69 -0.92 -5.57
N CYS A 414 -16.07 0.36 -5.63
CA CYS A 414 -15.92 1.25 -4.50
C CYS A 414 -16.97 0.97 -3.41
N PRO A 415 -16.72 1.37 -2.15
CA PRO A 415 -17.76 1.30 -1.12
C PRO A 415 -18.98 2.15 -1.51
N ALA A 416 -20.18 1.66 -1.23
CA ALA A 416 -21.42 2.42 -1.46
C ALA A 416 -21.56 3.60 -0.49
N LEU A 417 -22.22 4.66 -0.94
CA LEU A 417 -22.64 5.79 -0.09
C LEU A 417 -23.61 5.28 1.00
N GLY A 418 -23.43 5.65 2.27
CA GLY A 418 -24.22 5.06 3.37
C GLY A 418 -23.68 3.73 3.91
N GLY A 419 -22.70 3.11 3.24
CA GLY A 419 -22.20 1.77 3.56
C GLY A 419 -21.23 1.68 4.75
N GLY A 420 -21.18 2.69 5.63
CA GLY A 420 -20.36 2.74 6.85
C GLY A 420 -18.83 2.73 6.68
N SER A 421 -18.32 2.52 5.45
CA SER A 421 -16.90 2.39 5.14
C SER A 421 -16.27 3.67 4.59
N TRP A 422 -17.08 4.69 4.31
CA TRP A 422 -16.66 5.83 3.49
C TRP A 422 -16.40 7.11 4.29
N ASP A 423 -16.20 6.98 5.60
CA ASP A 423 -16.11 8.07 6.59
C ASP A 423 -17.48 8.72 6.91
N GLU A 424 -18.48 7.89 7.19
CA GLU A 424 -19.76 8.34 7.77
C GLU A 424 -19.87 7.80 9.20
N SER A 425 -20.05 8.71 10.16
CA SER A 425 -20.44 8.34 11.52
C SER A 425 -21.88 7.81 11.49
N PRO A 426 -22.16 6.60 12.00
CA PRO A 426 -23.52 6.04 12.06
C PRO A 426 -24.52 6.91 12.86
N ASP A 427 -24.01 7.81 13.70
CA ASP A 427 -24.78 8.68 14.59
C ASP A 427 -24.93 10.13 14.07
N ALA A 428 -24.64 10.40 12.80
CA ALA A 428 -24.79 11.74 12.24
C ALA A 428 -26.29 12.15 12.13
N PRO A 429 -26.67 13.36 12.61
CA PRO A 429 -28.03 13.85 12.46
C PRO A 429 -28.42 14.01 10.97
N PRO A 430 -29.72 14.05 10.64
CA PRO A 430 -30.17 14.23 9.25
C PRO A 430 -29.53 15.46 8.61
N ALA A 431 -28.78 15.24 7.54
CA ALA A 431 -28.13 16.30 6.77
C ALA A 431 -29.15 17.26 6.17
N ASP A 432 -28.96 18.58 6.33
CA ASP A 432 -29.63 19.62 5.55
C ASP A 432 -29.33 19.44 4.04
N LEU A 433 -30.15 20.00 3.15
CA LEU A 433 -30.00 19.87 1.69
C LEU A 433 -28.60 20.32 1.21
N ASP A 434 -28.07 21.41 1.77
CA ASP A 434 -26.72 21.90 1.46
C ASP A 434 -25.61 20.93 1.90
N ASP A 435 -25.86 20.20 3.00
CA ASP A 435 -24.96 19.18 3.52
C ASP A 435 -25.03 17.91 2.68
N GLN A 436 -26.21 17.51 2.21
CA GLN A 436 -26.40 16.40 1.27
C GLN A 436 -25.69 16.66 -0.07
N ASP A 437 -25.79 17.87 -0.61
CA ASP A 437 -25.11 18.25 -1.85
C ASP A 437 -23.58 18.31 -1.68
N ARG A 438 -23.11 18.77 -0.51
CA ARG A 438 -21.69 18.70 -0.16
C ARG A 438 -21.20 17.26 -0.06
N HIS A 439 -21.97 16.36 0.57
CA HIS A 439 -21.66 14.93 0.67
C HIS A 439 -21.62 14.26 -0.70
N ARG A 440 -22.62 14.48 -1.55
CA ARG A 440 -22.63 13.95 -2.93
C ARG A 440 -21.43 14.43 -3.75
N ARG A 441 -21.08 15.72 -3.67
CA ARG A 441 -19.87 16.25 -4.34
C ARG A 441 -18.58 15.65 -3.78
N ALA A 442 -18.52 15.38 -2.48
CA ALA A 442 -17.38 14.67 -1.90
C ALA A 442 -17.28 13.25 -2.46
N TYR A 443 -18.40 12.52 -2.52
CA TYR A 443 -18.48 11.18 -3.09
C TYR A 443 -18.13 11.14 -4.57
N GLY A 444 -18.53 12.15 -5.35
CA GLY A 444 -18.04 12.38 -6.70
C GLY A 444 -16.52 12.54 -6.79
N ARG A 445 -15.90 13.34 -5.90
CA ARG A 445 -14.43 13.51 -5.90
C ARG A 445 -13.70 12.22 -5.56
N PHE A 446 -14.18 11.42 -4.62
CA PHE A 446 -13.48 10.17 -4.35
C PHE A 446 -13.74 9.11 -5.42
N THR A 447 -14.93 9.00 -6.01
CA THR A 447 -15.17 8.01 -7.08
C THR A 447 -14.30 8.30 -8.30
N ARG A 448 -14.10 9.58 -8.61
CA ARG A 448 -13.08 10.06 -9.55
C ARG A 448 -11.67 9.57 -9.22
N ASN A 449 -11.22 9.77 -7.98
CA ASN A 449 -9.88 9.34 -7.54
C ASN A 449 -9.77 7.81 -7.51
N PHE A 450 -10.84 7.14 -7.10
CA PHE A 450 -10.92 5.71 -6.88
C PHE A 450 -10.61 4.92 -8.14
N VAL A 451 -11.20 5.30 -9.28
CA VAL A 451 -11.01 4.52 -10.52
C VAL A 451 -9.54 4.52 -10.96
N VAL A 452 -8.84 5.65 -10.82
CA VAL A 452 -7.42 5.76 -11.19
C VAL A 452 -6.51 5.13 -10.15
N GLN A 453 -6.68 5.49 -8.87
CA GLN A 453 -5.83 4.98 -7.79
C GLN A 453 -5.99 3.47 -7.60
N GLY A 454 -7.22 2.96 -7.72
CA GLY A 454 -7.49 1.55 -7.59
C GLY A 454 -6.95 0.75 -8.77
N THR A 455 -7.08 1.25 -10.00
CA THR A 455 -6.43 0.61 -11.15
C THR A 455 -4.89 0.66 -11.04
N GLY A 456 -4.33 1.71 -10.41
CA GLY A 456 -2.91 1.76 -10.08
C GLY A 456 -2.48 0.70 -9.06
N ALA A 457 -3.33 0.43 -8.05
CA ALA A 457 -3.09 -0.66 -7.12
C ALA A 457 -3.17 -2.04 -7.82
N GLU A 458 -4.12 -2.23 -8.73
CA GLU A 458 -4.23 -3.46 -9.55
C GLU A 458 -2.98 -3.70 -10.40
N TRP A 459 -2.45 -2.64 -11.03
CA TRP A 459 -1.20 -2.69 -11.77
C TRP A 459 -0.03 -3.08 -10.86
N ALA A 460 0.07 -2.46 -9.68
CA ALA A 460 1.16 -2.73 -8.74
C ALA A 460 1.08 -4.17 -8.19
N SER A 461 -0.12 -4.68 -7.90
CA SER A 461 -0.34 -6.09 -7.51
C SER A 461 0.12 -7.06 -8.61
N CYS A 462 -0.16 -6.77 -9.89
CA CYS A 462 0.35 -7.57 -11.01
C CYS A 462 1.88 -7.49 -11.13
N TRP A 463 2.46 -6.31 -10.90
CA TRP A 463 3.90 -6.10 -10.95
C TRP A 463 4.64 -6.94 -9.89
N ILE A 464 4.21 -6.86 -8.62
CA ILE A 464 4.84 -7.65 -7.55
C ILE A 464 4.58 -9.15 -7.70
N ALA A 465 3.42 -9.55 -8.25
CA ALA A 465 3.08 -10.95 -8.49
C ALA A 465 3.98 -11.61 -9.55
N ASP A 466 4.28 -10.91 -10.64
CA ASP A 466 5.24 -11.39 -11.65
C ASP A 466 6.68 -11.32 -11.11
N LEU A 467 7.03 -10.20 -10.46
CA LEU A 467 8.38 -9.96 -9.95
C LEU A 467 8.81 -11.03 -8.94
N ARG A 468 7.97 -11.40 -7.96
CA ARG A 468 8.33 -12.45 -6.98
C ARG A 468 8.73 -13.77 -7.63
N ASN A 469 8.09 -14.15 -8.73
CA ASN A 469 8.39 -15.39 -9.44
C ASN A 469 9.63 -15.28 -10.34
N ARG A 470 9.95 -14.09 -10.84
CA ARG A 470 11.21 -13.82 -11.54
C ARG A 470 12.39 -13.89 -10.58
N LEU A 471 12.28 -13.21 -9.43
CA LEU A 471 13.31 -13.20 -8.40
C LEU A 471 13.58 -14.62 -7.86
N TRP A 472 12.52 -15.39 -7.61
CA TRP A 472 12.66 -16.79 -7.19
C TRP A 472 13.49 -17.62 -8.19
N ARG A 473 13.27 -17.45 -9.50
CA ARG A 473 13.98 -18.17 -10.57
C ARG A 473 15.41 -17.70 -10.80
N LEU A 474 15.76 -16.48 -10.38
CA LEU A 474 17.09 -15.92 -10.55
C LEU A 474 18.09 -16.45 -9.50
N GLY A 475 17.58 -16.88 -8.34
CA GLY A 475 18.39 -17.44 -7.25
C GLY A 475 18.87 -18.87 -7.46
N ALA A 476 19.85 -19.27 -6.67
CA ALA A 476 20.23 -20.68 -6.50
C ALA A 476 19.19 -21.42 -5.62
N ASP A 477 19.33 -22.74 -5.51
CA ASP A 477 18.54 -23.55 -4.56
C ASP A 477 18.77 -23.08 -3.12
N GLY A 478 17.73 -23.18 -2.29
CA GLY A 478 17.76 -22.73 -0.89
C GLY A 478 16.49 -21.97 -0.47
N PRO A 479 16.46 -21.44 0.77
CA PRO A 479 15.33 -20.68 1.28
C PRO A 479 15.12 -19.35 0.55
N LEU A 480 14.03 -18.65 0.88
CA LEU A 480 13.65 -17.36 0.28
C LEU A 480 14.72 -16.28 0.47
N ASP A 481 15.33 -16.22 1.65
CA ASP A 481 16.30 -15.21 2.04
C ASP A 481 17.74 -15.50 1.54
N ALA A 482 17.97 -16.66 0.92
CA ALA A 482 19.24 -17.03 0.28
C ALA A 482 19.35 -16.58 -1.19
N ARG A 483 18.32 -15.91 -1.72
CA ARG A 483 18.22 -15.47 -3.12
C ARG A 483 17.67 -14.05 -3.22
N PRO A 484 17.65 -13.41 -4.41
CA PRO A 484 16.94 -12.14 -4.56
C PRO A 484 15.49 -12.24 -4.10
N HIS A 485 15.03 -11.34 -3.26
CA HIS A 485 13.65 -11.34 -2.74
C HIS A 485 13.17 -9.91 -2.43
N LEU A 486 11.85 -9.73 -2.49
CA LEU A 486 11.22 -8.47 -2.08
C LEU A 486 11.35 -8.32 -0.55
N VAL A 487 11.73 -7.13 -0.10
CA VAL A 487 11.79 -6.80 1.34
C VAL A 487 10.89 -5.61 1.72
N PHE A 488 10.56 -4.75 0.76
CA PHE A 488 9.72 -3.58 1.02
C PHE A 488 8.88 -3.21 -0.21
N PHE A 489 7.66 -2.76 0.03
CA PHE A 489 6.75 -2.27 -1.00
C PHE A 489 6.01 -1.02 -0.52
N LEU A 490 6.00 0.01 -1.37
CA LEU A 490 5.29 1.26 -1.16
C LEU A 490 4.57 1.67 -2.44
N HIS A 491 3.50 0.95 -2.82
CA HIS A 491 2.59 1.24 -3.95
C HIS A 491 3.23 1.41 -5.33
N ASP A 492 4.01 2.45 -5.56
CA ASP A 492 4.80 2.74 -6.74
C ASP A 492 6.29 2.36 -6.59
N GLU A 493 6.75 2.01 -5.38
CA GLU A 493 8.13 1.59 -5.12
C GLU A 493 8.23 0.13 -4.64
N VAL A 494 9.21 -0.61 -5.16
CA VAL A 494 9.65 -1.92 -4.65
C VAL A 494 11.12 -1.86 -4.22
N VAL A 495 11.46 -2.62 -3.18
CA VAL A 495 12.84 -2.84 -2.76
C VAL A 495 13.13 -4.33 -2.76
N VAL A 496 14.16 -4.71 -3.50
CA VAL A 496 14.69 -6.07 -3.55
C VAL A 496 16.02 -6.12 -2.82
N HIS A 497 16.18 -7.04 -1.88
CA HIS A 497 17.47 -7.36 -1.29
C HIS A 497 18.06 -8.55 -2.05
N CYS A 498 19.28 -8.40 -2.58
CA CYS A 498 19.90 -9.41 -3.42
C CYS A 498 21.43 -9.46 -3.27
N PRO A 499 22.07 -10.60 -3.60
CA PRO A 499 23.52 -10.67 -3.73
C PRO A 499 24.02 -9.63 -4.74
N ALA A 500 25.11 -8.94 -4.43
CA ALA A 500 25.64 -7.87 -5.27
C ALA A 500 25.91 -8.30 -6.73
N ALA A 501 26.33 -9.56 -6.92
CA ALA A 501 26.57 -10.14 -8.24
C ALA A 501 25.31 -10.29 -9.12
N LEU A 502 24.11 -10.27 -8.52
CA LEU A 502 22.83 -10.40 -9.24
C LEU A 502 22.12 -9.06 -9.46
N ALA A 503 22.69 -7.94 -9.00
CA ALA A 503 22.02 -6.64 -9.00
C ALA A 503 21.51 -6.18 -10.38
N ASP A 504 22.34 -6.30 -11.43
CA ASP A 504 21.97 -5.91 -12.79
C ASP A 504 20.85 -6.80 -13.36
N ALA A 505 20.90 -8.11 -13.06
CA ALA A 505 19.86 -9.04 -13.47
C ALA A 505 18.54 -8.77 -12.74
N VAL A 506 18.60 -8.45 -11.44
CA VAL A 506 17.44 -8.02 -10.66
C VAL A 506 16.83 -6.73 -11.24
N ALA A 507 17.65 -5.72 -11.55
CA ALA A 507 17.17 -4.47 -12.15
C ALA A 507 16.45 -4.70 -13.49
N ALA A 508 16.97 -5.61 -14.32
CA ALA A 508 16.33 -6.02 -15.57
C ALA A 508 14.99 -6.73 -15.33
N GLU A 509 14.92 -7.67 -14.38
CA GLU A 509 13.67 -8.39 -14.06
C GLU A 509 12.61 -7.47 -13.45
N VAL A 510 13.01 -6.50 -12.63
CA VAL A 510 12.10 -5.48 -12.07
C VAL A 510 11.46 -4.64 -13.18
N THR A 511 12.25 -4.24 -14.18
CA THR A 511 11.78 -3.49 -15.36
C THR A 511 10.91 -4.34 -16.28
N ALA A 512 11.28 -5.61 -16.48
CA ALA A 512 10.51 -6.56 -17.27
C ALA A 512 9.14 -6.86 -16.64
N ALA A 513 9.08 -7.00 -15.32
CA ALA A 513 7.85 -7.21 -14.58
C ALA A 513 6.90 -6.00 -14.68
N ALA A 514 7.41 -4.77 -14.58
CA ALA A 514 6.61 -3.57 -14.76
C ALA A 514 6.02 -3.48 -16.18
N SER A 515 6.82 -3.83 -17.19
CA SER A 515 6.39 -3.89 -18.59
C SER A 515 5.31 -4.97 -18.79
N ALA A 516 5.48 -6.14 -18.18
CA ALA A 516 4.52 -7.24 -18.23
C ALA A 516 3.18 -6.87 -17.57
N ALA A 517 3.21 -6.20 -16.41
CA ALA A 517 2.01 -5.70 -15.74
C ALA A 517 1.26 -4.68 -16.62
N GLY A 518 1.99 -3.75 -17.26
CA GLY A 518 1.40 -2.80 -18.20
C GLY A 518 0.74 -3.49 -19.40
N ALA A 519 1.42 -4.44 -20.03
CA ALA A 519 0.88 -5.21 -21.15
C ALA A 519 -0.32 -6.08 -20.76
N LEU A 520 -0.33 -6.61 -19.54
CA LEU A 520 -1.40 -7.47 -19.02
C LEU A 520 -2.71 -6.69 -18.83
N LEU A 521 -2.63 -5.47 -18.27
CA LEU A 521 -3.78 -4.62 -17.99
C LEU A 521 -4.23 -3.82 -19.22
N PHE A 522 -3.30 -3.24 -19.96
CA PHE A 522 -3.59 -2.26 -21.03
C PHE A 522 -3.31 -2.83 -22.42
N ARG A 523 -3.70 -4.09 -22.68
CA ARG A 523 -3.38 -4.87 -23.90
C ARG A 523 -3.49 -4.12 -25.23
N GLU A 524 -4.45 -3.21 -25.35
CA GLU A 524 -4.73 -2.48 -26.60
C GLU A 524 -3.91 -1.19 -26.75
N LEU A 525 -3.28 -0.70 -25.68
CA LEU A 525 -2.52 0.54 -25.65
C LEU A 525 -1.11 0.28 -25.10
N ALA A 526 -0.11 0.47 -25.95
CA ALA A 526 1.28 0.49 -25.52
C ALA A 526 1.56 1.75 -24.67
N VAL A 527 1.34 1.62 -23.36
CA VAL A 527 1.70 2.58 -22.32
C VAL A 527 2.92 2.05 -21.57
N ASP A 528 3.97 2.86 -21.51
CA ASP A 528 5.20 2.51 -20.82
C ASP A 528 5.06 2.81 -19.31
N PHE A 529 5.77 2.04 -18.48
CA PHE A 529 5.91 2.28 -17.03
C PHE A 529 7.41 2.37 -16.68
N PRO A 530 8.08 3.47 -17.05
CA PRO A 530 9.51 3.64 -16.81
C PRO A 530 9.79 3.68 -15.31
N LEU A 531 10.85 2.97 -14.92
CA LEU A 531 11.31 2.87 -13.55
C LEU A 531 12.57 3.71 -13.36
N ASN A 532 12.66 4.37 -12.20
CA ASN A 532 13.94 4.86 -11.70
C ASN A 532 14.53 3.80 -10.77
N VAL A 533 15.59 3.12 -11.23
CA VAL A 533 16.23 2.02 -10.49
C VAL A 533 17.55 2.50 -9.89
N SER A 534 17.73 2.25 -8.58
CA SER A 534 18.97 2.52 -7.84
C SER A 534 19.49 1.21 -7.24
N VAL A 535 20.80 0.95 -7.38
CA VAL A 535 21.48 -0.15 -6.71
C VAL A 535 22.35 0.44 -5.61
N VAL A 536 22.00 0.19 -4.36
CA VAL A 536 22.59 0.88 -3.20
C VAL A 536 22.85 -0.07 -2.05
N ARG A 537 23.83 0.26 -1.20
CA ARG A 537 24.05 -0.48 0.06
C ARG A 537 23.13 0.04 1.18
N SER A 538 22.91 1.34 1.25
CA SER A 538 21.94 1.95 2.18
C SER A 538 20.74 2.50 1.43
N TYR A 539 19.54 2.31 1.96
CA TYR A 539 18.32 2.89 1.40
C TYR A 539 18.34 4.44 1.42
N ALA A 540 19.15 5.06 2.28
CA ALA A 540 19.34 6.52 2.27
C ALA A 540 19.95 7.05 0.95
N ASP A 541 20.69 6.21 0.23
CA ASP A 541 21.33 6.58 -1.03
C ASP A 541 20.40 6.33 -2.24
N ALA A 542 19.22 5.75 -2.01
CA ALA A 542 18.24 5.50 -3.06
C ALA A 542 17.55 6.80 -3.50
N GLY A 543 17.45 7.01 -4.81
CA GLY A 543 16.83 8.21 -5.36
C GLY A 543 17.24 8.47 -6.80
N LYS A 544 16.66 9.50 -7.43
CA LYS A 544 17.01 9.87 -8.81
C LYS A 544 18.49 10.27 -8.88
N PRO A 545 19.26 9.78 -9.86
CA PRO A 545 20.55 10.36 -10.19
C PRO A 545 20.39 11.88 -10.33
N GLY A 546 20.95 12.66 -9.40
CA GLY A 546 20.92 14.12 -9.44
C GLY A 546 19.78 14.82 -8.67
N ALA A 547 18.99 14.14 -7.84
CA ALA A 547 18.28 14.87 -6.78
C ALA A 547 19.29 15.25 -5.70
N PRO A 548 19.60 16.54 -5.46
CA PRO A 548 20.34 16.89 -4.25
C PRO A 548 19.55 16.30 -3.08
N ALA A 549 20.25 15.65 -2.14
CA ALA A 549 19.69 15.42 -0.83
C ALA A 549 19.06 16.76 -0.42
N SER A 550 17.73 16.81 -0.31
CA SER A 550 17.08 17.99 0.23
C SER A 550 17.39 17.99 1.72
N ALA A 551 18.64 18.36 2.02
CA ALA A 551 19.06 18.94 3.26
C ALA A 551 18.45 20.35 3.31
N ASP A 552 17.12 20.41 3.40
CA ASP A 552 16.43 21.58 3.88
C ASP A 552 16.05 21.32 5.33
N VAL A 553 16.99 21.78 6.16
CA VAL A 553 16.94 22.04 7.60
C VAL A 553 15.53 22.29 8.15
#